data_AF-A0A2W6MWR9-F1
#
_entry.id   AF-A0A2W6MWR9-F1
#
_cell.length_a   1.000
_cell.length_b   1.000
_cell.length_c   1.000
_cell.angle_alpha   90.00
_cell.angle_beta   90.00
_cell.angle_gamma   90.00
#
_symmetry.space_group_name_H-M   'P 1'
#
loop_
_entity.id
_entity.type
_entity.pdbx_description
1 polymer ?
#
loop_
_entity_poly.entity_id
_entity_poly.type
_entity_poly.pdbx_seq_one_letter_code
_entity_poly.pdbx_strand_id
1 'polypeptide(L)' 'MNGLFGLNGLGGYIIAVVLLLSVVFGLGYKAVMTQHTQALNPYVIEDINNIKKISTENKKHFQDVKAATKE' A
#
# COMPACT_ATOMS: atom_id res chain seq x y z
N MET A 1 -0.46 -19.19 -40.15
CA MET A 1 -0.91 -18.50 -38.93
C MET A 1 -0.03 -17.27 -38.71
N ASN A 2 -0.44 -16.10 -39.20
CA ASN A 2 0.22 -14.83 -38.88
C ASN A 2 -0.34 -14.33 -37.54
N GLY A 3 -0.02 -15.07 -36.47
CA GLY A 3 -0.46 -14.72 -35.12
C GLY A 3 0.19 -13.42 -34.67
N LEU A 4 -0.44 -12.75 -33.70
CA LEU A 4 -0.18 -11.42 -33.12
C LEU A 4 1.30 -11.11 -32.74
N PHE A 5 2.23 -12.07 -32.92
CA PHE A 5 3.64 -11.99 -32.56
C PHE A 5 4.58 -12.59 -33.63
N GLY A 6 4.37 -12.26 -34.90
CA GLY A 6 5.13 -12.80 -36.04
C GLY A 6 6.52 -12.16 -36.27
N LEU A 7 7.50 -12.49 -35.42
CA LEU A 7 8.95 -12.51 -35.70
C LEU A 7 9.44 -13.83 -35.09
N ASN A 8 9.89 -14.80 -35.91
CA ASN A 8 10.29 -16.18 -35.56
C ASN A 8 10.02 -16.57 -34.10
N GLY A 9 8.97 -17.35 -33.77
CA GLY A 9 8.57 -17.86 -32.44
C GLY A 9 9.23 -17.25 -31.17
N LEU A 10 10.54 -17.39 -31.03
CA LEU A 10 11.41 -16.70 -30.06
C LEU A 10 11.24 -15.17 -29.99
N GLY A 11 11.17 -14.46 -31.11
CA GLY A 11 11.02 -13.00 -31.14
C GLY A 11 9.69 -12.57 -30.53
N GLY A 12 8.61 -13.26 -30.90
CA GLY A 12 7.29 -13.07 -30.29
C GLY A 12 7.26 -13.35 -28.78
N TYR A 13 7.98 -14.40 -28.34
CA TYR A 13 8.11 -14.73 -26.91
C TYR A 13 8.78 -13.61 -26.12
N ILE A 14 9.90 -13.07 -26.60
CA ILE A 14 10.62 -11.98 -25.91
C ILE A 14 9.72 -10.74 -25.78
N ILE A 15 9.00 -10.38 -26.84
CA ILE A 15 8.06 -9.24 -26.82
C ILE A 15 6.98 -9.46 -25.76
N ALA A 16 6.39 -10.66 -25.69
CA ALA A 16 5.36 -10.98 -24.71
C ALA A 16 5.89 -10.90 -23.26
N VAL A 17 7.10 -11.40 -23.00
CA VAL A 17 7.73 -11.32 -21.67
C VAL A 17 7.99 -9.87 -21.27
N VAL A 18 8.55 -9.04 -22.16
CA VAL A 18 8.81 -7.63 -21.87
C VAL A 18 7.52 -6.87 -21.59
N LEU A 19 6.46 -7.11 -22.37
CA LEU A 19 5.15 -6.51 -22.14
C LEU A 19 4.58 -6.92 -20.78
N LEU A 20 4.63 -8.21 -20.45
CA LEU A 20 4.15 -8.71 -19.15
C LEU A 20 4.91 -8.07 -17.99
N LEU A 21 6.25 -8.05 -18.05
CA LEU A 21 7.08 -7.46 -17.00
C LEU A 21 6.87 -5.96 -16.85
N SER A 22 6.63 -5.25 -17.95
CA SER A 22 6.32 -3.82 -17.93
C SER A 22 5.01 -3.53 -17.22
N VAL A 23 3.97 -4.34 -17.47
CA VAL A 23 2.68 -4.22 -16.78
C VAL A 23 2.85 -4.54 -15.29
N VAL A 24 3.53 -5.64 -14.95
CA VAL A 24 3.78 -6.05 -13.56
C VAL A 24 4.53 -4.95 -12.81
N PHE A 25 5.59 -4.41 -13.39
CA PHE A 25 6.36 -3.33 -12.79
C PHE A 25 5.52 -2.06 -12.60
N GLY A 26 4.75 -1.67 -13.62
CA GLY A 26 3.91 -0.47 -13.56
C GLY A 26 2.84 -0.54 -12.47
N LEU A 27 2.18 -1.71 -12.32
CA LEU A 27 1.18 -1.93 -11.28
C LEU A 27 1.84 -2.02 -9.89
N GLY A 28 2.95 -2.75 -9.77
CA GLY A 28 3.69 -2.89 -8.51
C GLY A 28 4.22 -1.55 -7.99
N TYR A 29 4.79 -0.72 -8.87
CA TYR A 29 5.26 0.62 -8.52
C TYR A 29 4.12 1.50 -7.99
N LYS A 30 2.96 1.51 -8.66
CA LYS A 30 1.78 2.26 -8.20
C LYS A 30 1.31 1.78 -6.83
N ALA A 31 1.27 0.47 -6.59
CA ALA A 31 0.86 -0.10 -5.31
C ALA A 31 1.79 0.36 -4.17
N VAL A 32 3.11 0.29 -4.36
CA VAL A 32 4.10 0.75 -3.36
C VAL A 32 3.95 2.25 -3.10
N MET A 33 3.78 3.05 -4.15
CA MET A 33 3.61 4.50 -4.01
C MET A 33 2.34 4.86 -3.23
N THR A 34 1.22 4.17 -3.49
CA THR A 34 -0.02 4.34 -2.74
C THR A 34 0.17 3.94 -1.28
N GLN A 35 0.81 2.80 -1.00
CA GLN A 35 1.09 2.36 0.36
C GLN A 35 1.97 3.36 1.11
N HIS A 36 3.02 3.88 0.48
CA HIS A 36 3.90 4.90 1.05
C HIS A 36 3.13 6.20 1.35
N THR A 37 2.32 6.67 0.40
CA THR A 37 1.51 7.89 0.57
C THR A 37 0.55 7.77 1.75
N GLN A 38 -0.12 6.62 1.90
CA GLN A 38 -1.06 6.40 3.01
C GLN A 38 -0.34 6.18 4.34
N ALA A 39 0.83 5.53 4.35
CA ALA A 39 1.64 5.38 5.55
C ALA A 39 2.09 6.72 6.13
N LEU A 40 2.28 7.73 5.28
CA LEU A 40 2.63 9.10 5.67
C LEU A 40 1.41 10.01 5.90
N ASN A 41 0.19 9.53 5.66
CA ASN A 41 -1.03 10.30 5.83
C ASN A 41 -1.90 9.69 6.94
N PRO A 42 -1.54 9.86 8.22
CA PRO A 42 -2.31 9.33 9.32
C PRO A 42 -3.69 9.99 9.40
N TYR A 43 -4.70 9.22 9.83
CA TYR A 43 -6.02 9.77 10.10
C TYR A 43 -5.94 10.84 11.19
N VAL A 44 -6.52 12.00 10.91
CA VAL A 44 -6.67 13.08 11.88
C VAL A 44 -8.03 12.94 12.55
N ILE A 45 -8.04 13.00 13.88
CA ILE A 45 -9.28 13.12 14.64
C ILE A 45 -9.68 14.59 14.62
N GLU A 46 -10.70 14.93 13.83
CA GLU A 46 -11.19 16.31 13.70
C GLU A 46 -11.90 16.80 14.97
N ASP A 47 -12.68 15.94 15.63
CA ASP A 47 -13.37 16.27 16.88
C ASP A 47 -13.23 15.14 17.91
N ILE A 48 -12.31 15.34 18.85
CA ILE A 48 -12.03 14.40 19.96
C ILE A 48 -13.26 14.24 20.86
N ASN A 49 -14.13 15.25 20.96
CA ASN A 49 -15.30 15.20 21.84
C ASN A 49 -16.43 14.33 21.27
N ASN A 50 -16.43 14.09 19.95
CA ASN A 50 -17.38 13.21 19.28
C ASN A 50 -16.96 11.74 19.24
N ILE A 51 -15.75 11.41 19.67
CA ILE A 51 -15.32 10.01 19.75
C ILE A 51 -16.14 9.33 20.86
N LYS A 52 -17.09 8.48 20.45
CA LYS A 52 -17.87 7.66 21.36
C LYS A 52 -16.95 6.68 22.09
N LYS A 53 -16.71 6.95 23.37
CA LYS A 53 -15.97 6.05 24.27
C LYS A 53 -16.92 4.94 24.70
N ILE A 54 -16.98 3.87 23.92
CA ILE A 54 -17.91 2.73 24.12
C ILE A 54 -17.66 2.02 25.46
N SER A 55 -16.43 2.04 25.97
CA SER A 55 -16.09 1.45 27.27
C SER A 55 -15.13 2.32 28.06
N THR A 56 -15.45 2.55 29.33
CA THR A 56 -14.57 3.22 30.30
C THR A 56 -13.35 2.37 30.65
N GLU A 57 -13.43 1.05 30.51
CA GLU A 57 -12.29 0.15 30.75
C GLU A 57 -11.18 0.29 29.70
N ASN A 58 -11.49 0.77 28.49
CA ASN A 58 -10.49 0.96 27.43
C ASN A 58 -9.35 1.91 27.84
N LYS A 59 -9.56 2.76 28.86
CA LYS A 59 -8.49 3.58 29.46
C LYS A 59 -7.33 2.75 29.99
N LYS A 60 -7.55 1.50 30.40
CA LYS A 60 -6.51 0.58 30.90
C LYS A 60 -5.52 0.16 29.80
N HIS A 61 -5.89 0.29 28.52
CA HIS A 61 -5.06 -0.08 27.37
C HIS A 61 -4.38 1.12 26.69
N PHE A 62 -4.62 2.35 27.18
CA PHE A 62 -3.96 3.54 26.68
C PHE A 62 -2.69 3.80 27.50
N GLN A 63 -1.52 3.68 26.87
CA GLN A 63 -0.25 4.10 27.45
C GLN A 63 0.24 5.37 26.77
N ASP A 64 0.52 6.39 27.58
CA ASP A 64 1.06 7.65 27.10
C ASP A 64 2.56 7.47 26.82
N VAL A 65 2.97 7.56 25.55
CA VAL A 65 4.35 7.27 25.12
C VAL A 65 5.38 8.16 25.83
N LYS A 66 4.98 9.37 26.26
CA LYS A 66 5.83 10.29 27.03
C LYS A 66 5.97 9.93 28.51
N ALA A 67 5.04 9.17 29.08
CA ALA A 67 5.11 8.74 30.47
C ALA A 67 6.07 7.54 30.65
N ALA A 68 6.23 6.71 29.61
CA ALA A 68 7.09 5.52 29.64
C ALA A 68 8.61 5.82 29.56
N THR A 69 9.00 7.05 29.21
CA THR A 69 10.42 7.45 29.09
C THR A 69 10.92 8.21 30.34
N LYS A 70 10.17 8.19 31.45
CA LYS A 70 10.52 8.87 32.71
C LYS A 70 10.78 7.91 33.88
N GLU A 71 11.17 6.68 33.61
CA GLU A 71 11.69 5.74 34.63
C GLU A 71 13.13 5.35 34.31
#